data_AF-A0A8I2Z6J8-F1
#
_entry.id   AF-A0A8I2Z6J8-F1
#
_cell.length_a   1.000
_cell.length_b   1.000
_cell.length_c   1.000
_cell.angle_alpha   90.00
_cell.angle_beta   90.00
_cell.angle_gamma   90.00
#
_symmetry.space_group_name_H-M   'P 1'
#
loop_
_entity.id
_entity.type
_entity.pdbx_description
1 polymer ?
#
loop_
_entity_poly.entity_id
_entity_poly.type
_entity_poly.pdbx_seq_one_letter_code
_entity_poly.pdbx_strand_id
1 'polypeptide(L)'
;MADRPWPQIIQKNPIGKGLEAFDASFKSICANRSIPAHPAALEKLDHDELQNIALVLLSTLQILPAARQLRSKTSGKHIFSDLLTLNAAIVSDDYNFDRIRPLLSSALTDNLDDALLWDHVYPMAPQHEWLRELV
;
A
#
# COMPACT_ATOMS: atom_id res chain seq x y z
N MET A 1 10.59 -6.82 -24.55
CA MET A 1 10.46 -7.74 -23.41
C MET A 1 8.98 -7.98 -23.21
N ALA A 2 8.50 -9.23 -23.31
CA ALA A 2 7.09 -9.53 -23.12
C ALA A 2 6.67 -9.18 -21.69
N ASP A 3 5.55 -8.47 -21.53
CA ASP A 3 4.95 -8.23 -20.23
C ASP A 3 4.64 -9.58 -19.59
N ARG A 4 5.25 -9.84 -18.42
CA ARG A 4 4.93 -11.04 -17.66
C ARG A 4 3.54 -10.85 -17.03
N PRO A 5 2.66 -11.85 -17.09
CA PRO A 5 1.35 -11.73 -16.47
C PRO A 5 1.50 -11.59 -14.96
N TRP A 6 0.74 -10.64 -14.39
CA TRP A 6 0.75 -10.28 -12.96
C TRP A 6 0.83 -11.47 -11.99
N PRO A 7 0.00 -12.53 -12.12
CA PRO A 7 0.06 -13.69 -11.23
C PRO A 7 1.42 -14.38 -11.20
N GLN A 8 2.12 -14.46 -12.34
CA GLN A 8 3.45 -15.06 -12.39
C GLN A 8 4.51 -14.18 -11.72
N ILE A 9 4.37 -12.85 -11.79
CA ILE A 9 5.27 -11.93 -11.09
C ILE A 9 5.10 -12.08 -9.59
N ILE A 10 3.86 -12.09 -9.10
CA ILE A 10 3.53 -12.24 -7.68
C ILE A 10 4.03 -13.59 -7.17
N GLN A 11 3.73 -14.69 -7.87
CA GLN A 11 4.19 -16.03 -7.48
C GLN A 11 5.72 -16.13 -7.38
N LYS A 12 6.46 -15.44 -8.27
CA LYS A 12 7.94 -15.44 -8.26
C LYS A 12 8.54 -14.47 -7.24
N ASN A 13 7.78 -13.49 -6.79
CA ASN A 13 8.21 -12.45 -5.86
C ASN A 13 7.16 -12.30 -4.75
N PRO A 14 6.92 -13.36 -3.95
CA PRO A 14 5.94 -13.30 -2.88
C PRO A 14 6.35 -12.24 -1.85
N ILE A 15 5.37 -11.66 -1.18
CA ILE A 15 5.62 -10.66 -0.13
C ILE A 15 6.34 -11.31 1.04
N GLY A 16 5.86 -12.48 1.50
CA GLY A 16 6.46 -13.24 2.59
C GLY A 16 6.68 -12.38 3.84
N LYS A 17 7.93 -12.26 4.29
CA LYS A 17 8.34 -11.43 5.44
C LYS A 17 8.49 -9.94 5.12
N GLY A 18 8.14 -9.53 3.90
CA GLY A 18 8.30 -8.18 3.42
C GLY A 18 7.63 -7.13 4.30
N LEU A 19 6.54 -7.47 5.00
CA LEU A 19 5.76 -6.55 5.83
C LEU A 19 6.16 -6.50 7.32
N GLU A 20 7.25 -7.16 7.74
CA GLU A 20 7.66 -7.21 9.16
C GLU A 20 7.83 -5.80 9.79
N ALA A 21 8.37 -4.83 9.04
CA ALA A 21 8.53 -3.46 9.53
C ALA A 21 7.18 -2.75 9.74
N PHE A 22 6.22 -2.97 8.84
CA PHE A 22 4.86 -2.45 8.95
C PHE A 22 4.12 -3.09 10.15
N ASP A 23 4.17 -4.42 10.25
CA ASP A 23 3.56 -5.16 11.35
C ASP A 23 4.11 -4.74 12.72
N ALA A 24 5.44 -4.58 12.84
CA ALA A 24 6.07 -4.08 14.05
C ALA A 24 5.64 -2.65 14.40
N SER A 25 5.56 -1.76 13.42
CA SER A 25 5.10 -0.38 13.61
C SER A 25 3.65 -0.34 14.11
N PHE A 26 2.76 -1.12 13.48
CA PHE A 26 1.35 -1.20 13.87
C PHE A 26 1.18 -1.74 15.29
N LYS A 27 1.90 -2.82 15.63
CA LYS A 27 1.91 -3.40 16.98
C LYS A 27 2.41 -2.40 18.02
N SER A 28 3.43 -1.61 17.69
CA SER A 28 3.94 -0.57 18.57
C SER A 28 2.91 0.52 18.85
N ILE A 29 2.19 0.98 17.82
CA ILE A 29 1.11 1.99 17.98
C ILE A 29 -0.01 1.41 18.86
N CYS A 30 -0.45 0.18 18.60
CA CYS A 30 -1.49 -0.48 19.39
C CYS A 30 -1.08 -0.66 20.85
N ALA A 31 0.17 -1.06 21.10
CA ALA A 31 0.73 -1.21 22.44
C ALA A 31 0.73 0.12 23.21
N ASN A 32 1.15 1.22 22.57
CA ASN A 32 1.14 2.56 23.17
C ASN A 32 -0.26 3.02 23.57
N ARG A 33 -1.29 2.62 22.79
CA ARG A 33 -2.71 2.89 23.10
C ARG A 33 -3.35 1.88 24.04
N SER A 34 -2.62 0.85 24.47
CA SER A 34 -3.18 -0.27 25.25
C SER A 34 -4.40 -0.93 24.58
N ILE A 35 -4.38 -1.03 23.24
CA ILE A 35 -5.42 -1.72 22.46
C ILE A 35 -4.86 -2.98 21.78
N PRO A 36 -5.68 -4.01 21.54
CA PRO A 36 -5.24 -5.20 20.81
C PRO A 36 -4.82 -4.87 19.37
N ALA A 37 -3.68 -5.41 18.93
CA ALA A 37 -3.21 -5.29 17.55
C ALA A 37 -4.04 -6.19 16.63
N HIS A 38 -5.15 -5.65 16.14
CA HIS A 38 -6.11 -6.30 15.24
C HIS A 38 -6.52 -5.29 14.15
N PRO A 39 -6.86 -5.68 12.90
CA PRO A 39 -7.26 -4.73 11.85
C PRO A 39 -8.32 -3.70 12.28
N ALA A 40 -9.27 -4.09 13.12
CA ALA A 40 -10.28 -3.19 13.70
C ALA A 40 -9.71 -2.04 14.56
N ALA A 41 -8.45 -2.12 15.01
CA ALA A 41 -7.77 -1.04 15.73
C ALA A 41 -7.46 0.16 14.82
N LEU A 42 -7.47 -0.01 13.49
CA LEU A 42 -7.37 1.10 12.53
C LEU A 42 -8.48 2.15 12.73
N GLU A 43 -9.65 1.77 13.24
CA GLU A 43 -10.76 2.70 13.55
C GLU A 43 -10.47 3.58 14.77
N LYS A 44 -9.46 3.22 15.57
CA LYS A 44 -9.11 3.88 16.82
C LYS A 44 -7.84 4.72 16.71
N LEU A 45 -7.16 4.68 15.56
CA LEU A 45 -5.97 5.50 15.31
C LEU A 45 -6.41 6.92 14.97
N ASP A 46 -5.65 7.90 15.42
CA ASP A 46 -5.83 9.27 14.95
C ASP A 46 -5.20 9.48 13.56
N HIS A 47 -5.33 10.70 13.05
CA HIS A 47 -4.85 11.06 11.72
C HIS A 47 -3.34 10.85 11.56
N ASP A 48 -2.55 11.32 12.53
CA ASP A 48 -1.08 11.27 12.46
C ASP A 48 -0.57 9.83 12.53
N GLU A 49 -1.18 9.00 13.37
CA GLU A 49 -0.87 7.57 13.46
C GLU A 49 -1.26 6.82 12.18
N LEU A 50 -2.43 7.13 11.62
CA LEU A 50 -2.90 6.52 10.38
C LEU A 50 -2.02 6.93 9.20
N GLN A 51 -1.60 8.19 9.16
CA GLN A 51 -0.63 8.71 8.19
C GLN A 51 0.70 7.99 8.32
N ASN A 52 1.25 7.92 9.53
CA ASN A 52 2.53 7.26 9.79
C ASN A 52 2.49 5.78 9.38
N ILE A 53 1.45 5.03 9.76
CA ILE A 53 1.37 3.61 9.44
C ILE A 53 1.16 3.37 7.93
N ALA A 54 0.42 4.26 7.26
CA ALA A 54 0.29 4.24 5.80
C ALA A 54 1.63 4.46 5.10
N LEU A 55 2.41 5.45 5.52
CA LEU A 55 3.73 5.72 4.95
C LEU A 55 4.69 4.55 5.15
N VAL A 56 4.65 3.90 6.32
CA VAL A 56 5.44 2.69 6.58
C VAL A 56 5.01 1.56 5.64
N LEU A 57 3.70 1.31 5.47
CA LEU A 57 3.22 0.27 4.55
C LEU A 57 3.67 0.53 3.11
N LEU A 58 3.42 1.72 2.60
CA LEU A 58 3.73 2.07 1.21
C LEU A 58 5.24 2.01 0.93
N SER A 59 6.07 2.49 1.86
CA SER A 59 7.52 2.40 1.75
C SER A 59 8.00 0.96 1.76
N THR A 60 7.40 0.13 2.61
CA THR A 60 7.70 -1.30 2.70
C THR A 60 7.32 -2.02 1.41
N LEU A 61 6.12 -1.76 0.87
CA LEU A 61 5.70 -2.30 -0.43
C LEU A 61 6.60 -1.84 -1.57
N GLN A 62 7.02 -0.58 -1.55
CA GLN A 62 7.82 0.02 -2.62
C GLN A 62 9.20 -0.64 -2.78
N ILE A 63 9.82 -1.09 -1.70
CA ILE A 63 11.13 -1.74 -1.78
C ILE A 63 11.05 -3.21 -2.24
N LEU A 64 9.86 -3.82 -2.26
CA LEU A 64 9.68 -5.20 -2.67
C LEU A 64 10.04 -5.40 -4.16
N PRO A 65 10.64 -6.55 -4.54
CA PRO A 65 10.97 -6.84 -5.93
C PRO A 65 9.77 -6.80 -6.89
N ALA A 66 8.58 -7.18 -6.39
CA ALA A 66 7.35 -7.19 -7.16
C ALA A 66 6.95 -5.77 -7.61
N ALA A 67 7.11 -4.74 -6.77
CA ALA A 67 6.71 -3.36 -7.08
C ALA A 67 7.39 -2.81 -8.34
N ARG A 68 8.63 -3.23 -8.61
CA ARG A 68 9.41 -2.81 -9.80
C ARG A 68 9.08 -3.62 -11.07
N GLN A 69 8.37 -4.73 -10.93
CA GLN A 69 8.03 -5.62 -12.05
C GLN A 69 6.55 -5.53 -12.42
N LEU A 70 5.68 -5.31 -11.44
CA LEU A 70 4.26 -5.15 -11.66
C LEU A 70 4.01 -3.83 -12.38
N ARG A 71 3.34 -3.93 -13.54
CA ARG A 71 2.88 -2.78 -14.32
C ARG A 71 1.55 -2.29 -13.78
N SER A 72 1.48 -1.01 -13.47
CA SER A 72 0.22 -0.31 -13.24
C SER A 72 -0.68 -0.48 -14.46
N LYS A 73 -1.93 -0.91 -14.23
CA LYS A 73 -2.91 -1.02 -15.33
C LYS A 73 -3.46 0.35 -15.76
N THR A 74 -3.16 1.42 -14.99
CA THR A 74 -3.66 2.79 -15.22
C THR A 74 -2.60 3.69 -15.84
N SER A 75 -1.40 3.75 -15.27
CA SER A 75 -0.36 4.70 -15.70
C SER A 75 0.59 4.14 -16.77
N GLY A 76 0.51 2.83 -17.05
CA GLY A 76 1.49 2.11 -17.87
C GLY A 76 2.90 2.02 -17.24
N LYS A 77 3.13 2.70 -16.10
CA LYS A 77 4.37 2.67 -15.31
C LYS A 77 4.35 1.44 -14.39
N HIS A 78 5.36 1.30 -13.53
CA HIS A 78 5.39 0.24 -12.52
C HIS A 78 4.64 0.68 -11.25
N ILE A 79 4.11 -0.28 -10.48
CA ILE A 79 3.48 -0.01 -9.17
C ILE A 79 4.42 0.78 -8.25
N PHE A 80 5.73 0.56 -8.36
CA PHE A 80 6.75 1.37 -7.67
C PHE A 80 6.53 2.89 -7.81
N SER A 81 6.19 3.36 -9.01
CA SER A 81 5.93 4.78 -9.29
C SER A 81 4.62 5.24 -8.67
N ASP A 82 3.58 4.41 -8.73
CA ASP A 82 2.29 4.73 -8.13
C ASP A 82 2.41 4.83 -6.59
N LEU A 83 3.15 3.91 -5.95
CA LEU A 83 3.48 3.97 -4.53
C LEU A 83 4.27 5.23 -4.15
N LEU A 84 5.19 5.67 -5.01
CA LEU A 84 5.93 6.93 -4.78
C LEU A 84 4.98 8.13 -4.79
N THR A 85 4.08 8.18 -5.76
CA THR A 85 3.08 9.24 -5.87
C THR A 85 2.12 9.22 -4.69
N LEU A 86 1.70 8.03 -4.23
CA LEU A 86 0.86 7.86 -3.04
C LEU A 86 1.55 8.38 -1.77
N ASN A 87 2.82 8.03 -1.57
CA ASN A 87 3.61 8.56 -0.46
C ASN A 87 3.64 10.10 -0.48
N ALA A 88 3.86 10.72 -1.65
CA ALA A 88 3.87 12.17 -1.78
C ALA A 88 2.52 12.80 -1.44
N ALA A 89 1.41 12.21 -1.91
CA ALA A 89 0.06 12.70 -1.63
C ALA A 89 -0.32 12.60 -0.14
N ILE A 90 0.11 11.53 0.53
CA ILE A 90 -0.11 11.35 1.97
C ILE A 90 0.67 12.37 2.78
N VAL A 91 1.90 12.72 2.37
CA VAL A 91 2.71 13.74 3.05
C VAL A 91 2.14 15.15 2.86
N SER A 92 1.49 15.43 1.72
CA SER A 92 0.91 16.75 1.45
C SER A 92 -0.46 16.99 2.10
N ASP A 93 -0.96 16.05 2.91
CA ASP A 93 -2.30 16.07 3.53
C ASP A 93 -3.47 16.20 2.53
N ASP A 94 -3.20 15.90 1.25
CA ASP A 94 -4.17 15.98 0.14
C ASP A 94 -4.80 14.60 -0.18
N TYR A 95 -4.64 13.65 0.74
CA TYR A 95 -5.04 12.26 0.53
C TYR A 95 -6.21 11.86 1.42
N ASN A 96 -7.26 11.32 0.80
CA ASN A 96 -8.39 10.75 1.52
C ASN A 96 -8.01 9.39 2.13
N PHE A 97 -7.76 9.36 3.44
CA PHE A 97 -7.38 8.15 4.18
C PHE A 97 -8.44 7.03 4.19
N ASP A 98 -9.71 7.32 3.93
CA ASP A 98 -10.72 6.27 3.76
C ASP A 98 -10.37 5.35 2.59
N ARG A 99 -9.61 5.87 1.60
CA ARG A 99 -9.15 5.09 0.45
C ARG A 99 -8.02 4.14 0.78
N ILE A 100 -7.13 4.46 1.73
CA ILE A 100 -6.00 3.58 2.08
C ILE A 100 -6.36 2.53 3.13
N ARG A 101 -7.45 2.74 3.88
CA ARG A 101 -7.91 1.83 4.94
C ARG A 101 -8.08 0.38 4.47
N PRO A 102 -8.66 0.07 3.29
CA PRO A 102 -8.72 -1.29 2.77
C PRO A 102 -7.33 -1.94 2.57
N LEU A 103 -6.35 -1.17 2.08
CA LEU A 103 -4.98 -1.63 1.89
C LEU A 103 -4.30 -1.93 3.23
N LEU A 104 -4.45 -1.04 4.21
CA LEU A 104 -3.94 -1.24 5.58
C LEU A 104 -4.56 -2.49 6.22
N SER A 105 -5.88 -2.67 6.11
CA SER A 105 -6.60 -3.81 6.67
C SER A 105 -6.16 -5.13 6.02
N SER A 106 -6.01 -5.14 4.69
CA SER A 106 -5.54 -6.31 3.95
C SER A 106 -4.11 -6.71 4.36
N ALA A 107 -3.22 -5.74 4.61
CA ALA A 107 -1.86 -5.98 5.07
C ALA A 107 -1.77 -6.56 6.50
N LEU A 108 -2.83 -6.43 7.31
CA LEU A 108 -2.89 -6.91 8.69
C LEU A 108 -3.62 -8.25 8.86
N THR A 109 -4.03 -8.88 7.76
CA THR A 109 -4.75 -10.17 7.79
C THR A 109 -3.78 -11.33 7.98
N ASP A 110 -4.12 -12.29 8.84
CA ASP A 110 -3.29 -13.48 9.13
C ASP A 110 -2.94 -14.30 7.87
N ASN A 111 -3.90 -14.39 6.95
CA ASN A 111 -3.73 -15.04 5.65
C ASN A 111 -3.61 -13.98 4.55
N LEU A 112 -2.44 -13.35 4.46
CA LEU A 112 -2.15 -12.36 3.43
C LEU A 112 -2.27 -12.97 2.04
N ASP A 113 -3.15 -12.40 1.22
CA ASP A 113 -3.22 -12.67 -0.21
C ASP A 113 -2.45 -11.57 -0.94
N ASP A 114 -1.25 -11.90 -1.42
CA ASP A 114 -0.37 -10.98 -2.13
C ASP A 114 -1.08 -10.35 -3.33
N ALA A 115 -1.88 -11.12 -4.08
CA ALA A 115 -2.56 -10.62 -5.27
C ALA A 115 -3.64 -9.60 -4.90
N LEU A 116 -4.42 -9.88 -3.86
CA LEU A 116 -5.40 -8.92 -3.33
C LEU A 116 -4.72 -7.67 -2.78
N LEU A 117 -3.58 -7.81 -2.09
CA LEU A 117 -2.87 -6.63 -1.56
C LEU A 117 -2.37 -5.72 -2.69
N TRP A 118 -1.76 -6.30 -3.73
CA TRP A 118 -1.32 -5.53 -4.91
C TRP A 118 -2.50 -4.94 -5.70
N ASP A 119 -3.65 -5.60 -5.72
CA ASP A 119 -4.86 -5.06 -6.35
C ASP A 119 -5.48 -3.91 -5.54
N HIS A 120 -5.30 -3.85 -4.21
CA HIS A 120 -5.71 -2.68 -3.42
C HIS A 120 -4.84 -1.45 -3.68
N VAL A 121 -3.55 -1.60 -4.01
CA VAL A 121 -2.69 -0.46 -4.39
C VAL A 121 -3.18 0.21 -5.68
N TYR A 122 -3.80 -0.56 -6.57
CA TYR A 122 -4.22 -0.14 -7.91
C TYR A 122 -5.27 1.01 -7.95
N PRO A 123 -6.41 0.97 -7.23
CA PRO A 123 -7.44 2.03 -7.30
C PRO A 123 -7.02 3.36 -6.65
N MET A 124 -5.83 3.46 -6.06
CA MET A 124 -5.46 4.58 -5.18
C MET A 124 -4.68 5.70 -5.89
N ALA A 125 -4.24 5.51 -7.13
CA ALA A 125 -3.50 6.54 -7.87
C ALA A 125 -4.31 7.86 -8.01
N PRO A 126 -3.69 9.04 -7.83
CA PRO A 126 -4.41 10.30 -7.76
C PRO A 126 -5.13 10.65 -9.07
N GLN A 127 -6.34 11.20 -8.92
CA GLN A 127 -7.27 11.52 -10.01
C GLN A 127 -6.83 12.73 -10.87
N HIS A 128 -5.70 13.37 -10.56
CA HIS A 128 -5.26 14.59 -11.27
C HIS A 128 -4.41 14.33 -12.52
N GLU A 129 -4.04 13.08 -12.85
CA GLU A 129 -3.30 12.74 -14.08
C GLU A 129 -4.24 12.44 -15.28
N TRP A 130 -5.57 12.59 -15.14
CA TRP A 130 -6.55 12.28 -16.21
C TRP A 130 -6.85 13.44 -17.19
N LEU A 131 -6.43 14.67 -16.90
CA LEU A 131 -6.75 15.85 -17.73
C LEU A 131 -5.61 16.31 -18.66
N ARG A 132 -4.49 15.59 -18.73
CA ARG A 132 -3.35 16.00 -19.59
C ARG A 132 -3.25 15.29 -20.94
N GLU A 133 -4.13 14.32 -21.23
CA GLU A 133 -4.12 13.60 -22.52
C GLU A 133 -5.39 13.84 -23.38
N LEU A 134 -6.16 14.89 -23.09
CA LEU A 134 -7.34 15.28 -23.89
C LEU A 134 -7.25 16.68 -24.51
N VAL A 135 -6.05 17.19 -24.80
CA VAL A 135 -5.85 18.37 -25.66
C VAL A 135 -4.79 18.09 -26.70
#